data_AF-A0AAE1DYB5-F1
#
_entry.id   AF-A0AAE1DYB5-F1
#
_cell.length_a   1.000
_cell.length_b   1.000
_cell.length_c   1.000
_cell.angle_alpha   90.00
_cell.angle_beta   90.00
_cell.angle_gamma   90.00
#
_symmetry.space_group_name_H-M   'P 1'
#
loop_
_entity.id
_entity.type
_entity.pdbx_description
1 polymer ?
#
loop_
_entity_poly.entity_id
_entity_poly.type
_entity_poly.pdbx_seq_one_letter_code
_entity_poly.pdbx_strand_id
1 'polypeptide(L)'
;MSSISTTQLASMGFKEGEHSSLEAERDKYRQGYSNMTVIVKELQQQLAQYKVRCAGVDTLAVILKEAKQESVTLARQKKALETAIANLQNRLSTNNLSASVNIEETDLYVPGTSKQTLDNLARENARLRSLLKNAEHQSGKKALDETQELRTLVEGLESDKNQLQAQLQEVEGIKLNMVRQYEETIAFLKKDTAEERERMMKCLEKCKEESNLLKNSDKDSSSARYGDKRSVECQTLGMQLDVVNNLKQSLKHLAEQCKDLDEDLDNLRVTDMGAKFADQASFGEEVLKAKEEAYQQLQEKLQEITLMNQRWQIHSDAKERQHIANVSEFKNEIEAWKQEAELNRAENMRLMQIVEELQTTLNQLRQKPHIDPSMIEILKQQIQVCTEDFNNERKDHEQALNKKKQLQAEIEELKLENGKLKQELEHINLRRLSSSSQHLESRNMPDRRSWHPGQFPAQQQQQQQQPQQQYSSVQARGEDPEDISQLPPVLFPNSGAMMRTNSPLSHVRRAKSDSPLSCECEASPSGLYIPGGIPQYMSHSQFDQGDSHAKHGQTVKRGGLTSMPPLERRKSDIDVLKNKGVMACPKCSKEFPEDQTEMLLGHIDECKD
;
A
#
# COMPACT_ATOMS: atom_id res chain seq x y z
N MET A 1 -50.56 93.82 -36.13
CA MET A 1 -50.33 95.28 -36.14
C MET A 1 -51.05 95.89 -34.95
N SER A 2 -50.63 97.10 -34.57
CA SER A 2 -51.41 98.05 -33.76
C SER A 2 -51.07 98.09 -32.28
N SER A 3 -49.90 98.69 -32.03
CA SER A 3 -49.76 99.79 -31.09
C SER A 3 -51.02 100.68 -31.08
N ILE A 4 -51.76 100.65 -29.97
CA ILE A 4 -52.76 101.65 -29.64
C ILE A 4 -52.20 102.44 -28.46
N SER A 5 -51.74 103.65 -28.77
CA SER A 5 -51.63 104.73 -27.80
C SER A 5 -53.01 105.01 -27.24
N THR A 6 -53.16 104.92 -25.92
CA THR A 6 -54.32 105.48 -25.21
C THR A 6 -53.79 106.46 -24.17
N THR A 7 -53.39 107.61 -24.70
CA THR A 7 -53.33 108.88 -23.98
C THR A 7 -54.77 109.37 -23.79
N GLN A 8 -55.01 110.05 -22.66
CA GLN A 8 -56.19 110.88 -22.35
C GLN A 8 -57.50 110.15 -22.06
N LEU A 9 -57.79 110.01 -20.75
CA LEU A 9 -59.13 110.15 -20.18
C LEU A 9 -59.03 110.48 -18.68
N ALA A 10 -59.47 111.70 -18.33
CA ALA A 10 -59.97 112.20 -17.03
C ALA A 10 -59.16 111.80 -15.75
N SER A 11 -58.39 112.68 -15.10
CA SER A 11 -58.81 113.96 -14.48
C SER A 11 -60.24 113.95 -13.93
N MET A 12 -60.55 112.95 -13.10
CA MET A 12 -61.50 113.13 -12.01
C MET A 12 -60.66 113.30 -10.74
N GLY A 13 -60.85 114.42 -10.04
CA GLY A 13 -60.24 114.66 -8.74
C GLY A 13 -60.77 113.66 -7.72
N PHE A 14 -60.15 112.48 -7.68
CA PHE A 14 -60.22 111.60 -6.53
C PHE A 14 -59.42 112.26 -5.42
N LYS A 15 -60.10 112.51 -4.30
CA LYS A 15 -59.53 113.14 -3.10
C LYS A 15 -58.21 112.44 -2.78
N GLU A 16 -57.10 113.19 -2.70
CA GLU A 16 -55.76 112.66 -2.44
C GLU A 16 -55.67 111.82 -1.14
N GLY A 17 -56.68 111.89 -0.26
CA GLY A 17 -56.82 111.01 0.91
C GLY A 17 -57.27 109.57 0.63
N GLU A 18 -57.98 109.28 -0.47
CA GLU A 18 -58.49 107.92 -0.76
C GLU A 18 -57.44 107.02 -1.42
N HIS A 19 -56.54 107.59 -2.24
CA HIS A 19 -55.43 106.85 -2.85
C HIS A 19 -54.40 106.37 -1.82
N SER A 20 -54.09 107.18 -0.81
CA SER A 20 -53.19 106.78 0.28
C SER A 20 -53.76 105.63 1.11
N SER A 21 -55.09 105.59 1.29
CA SER A 21 -55.77 104.49 2.00
C SER A 21 -55.69 103.17 1.24
N LEU A 22 -55.94 103.17 -0.08
CA LEU A 22 -55.86 101.96 -0.91
C LEU A 22 -54.43 101.43 -1.02
N GLU A 23 -53.44 102.33 -1.04
CA GLU A 23 -52.03 101.92 -1.10
C GLU A 23 -51.56 101.29 0.22
N ALA A 24 -51.97 101.85 1.36
CA ALA A 24 -51.73 101.23 2.67
C ALA A 24 -52.43 99.87 2.82
N GLU A 25 -53.63 99.71 2.25
CA GLU A 25 -54.34 98.43 2.24
C GLU A 25 -53.61 97.39 1.37
N ARG A 26 -53.16 97.79 0.17
CA ARG A 26 -52.35 96.94 -0.72
C ARG A 26 -51.07 96.47 -0.03
N ASP A 27 -50.40 97.34 0.71
CA ASP A 27 -49.16 96.99 1.41
C ASP A 27 -49.43 96.05 2.59
N LYS A 28 -50.55 96.21 3.31
CA LYS A 28 -51.00 95.21 4.30
C LYS A 28 -51.25 93.85 3.66
N TYR A 29 -51.90 93.79 2.50
CA TYR A 29 -52.09 92.53 1.77
C TYR A 29 -50.77 91.92 1.31
N ARG A 30 -49.83 92.73 0.80
CA ARG A 30 -48.49 92.25 0.43
C ARG A 30 -47.73 91.70 1.64
N GLN A 31 -47.79 92.38 2.78
CA GLN A 31 -47.17 91.91 4.01
C GLN A 31 -47.83 90.63 4.52
N GLY A 32 -49.16 90.56 4.51
CA GLY A 32 -49.90 89.34 4.88
C GLY A 32 -49.58 88.16 3.97
N TYR A 33 -49.51 88.39 2.66
CA TYR A 33 -49.11 87.37 1.67
C TYR A 33 -47.65 86.92 1.86
N SER A 34 -46.73 87.86 2.12
CA SER A 34 -45.33 87.57 2.42
C SER A 34 -45.20 86.71 3.69
N ASN A 35 -45.88 87.08 4.77
CA ASN A 35 -45.91 86.32 6.02
C ASN A 35 -46.48 84.91 5.80
N MET A 36 -47.59 84.79 5.06
CA MET A 36 -48.19 83.49 4.73
C MET A 36 -47.24 82.63 3.88
N THR A 37 -46.50 83.24 2.96
CA THR A 37 -45.49 82.55 2.14
C THR A 37 -44.37 81.97 3.01
N VAL A 38 -43.91 82.72 4.02
CA VAL A 38 -42.91 82.23 4.99
C VAL A 38 -43.46 81.04 5.80
N ILE A 39 -44.71 81.14 6.30
CA ILE A 39 -45.36 80.04 7.04
C ILE A 39 -45.50 78.79 6.17
N VAL A 40 -45.94 78.94 4.91
CA VAL A 40 -46.07 77.80 3.99
C VAL A 40 -44.72 77.15 3.72
N LYS A 41 -43.65 77.93 3.55
CA LYS A 41 -42.28 77.37 3.39
C LYS A 41 -41.82 76.62 4.64
N GLU A 42 -42.08 77.17 5.82
CA GLU A 42 -41.74 76.53 7.10
C GLU A 42 -42.50 75.20 7.25
N LEU A 43 -43.80 75.17 6.97
CA LEU A 43 -44.60 73.94 7.00
C LEU A 43 -44.13 72.91 5.95
N GLN A 44 -43.73 73.35 4.76
CA GLN A 44 -43.14 72.48 3.75
C GLN A 44 -41.81 71.89 4.21
N GLN A 45 -40.96 72.68 4.87
CA GLN A 45 -39.70 72.21 5.45
C GLN A 45 -39.94 71.20 6.58
N GLN A 46 -40.89 71.47 7.47
CA GLN A 46 -41.28 70.54 8.53
C GLN A 46 -41.81 69.23 7.94
N LEU A 47 -42.67 69.29 6.92
CA LEU A 47 -43.17 68.10 6.21
C LEU A 47 -42.02 67.28 5.59
N ALA A 48 -41.04 67.93 4.97
CA ALA A 48 -39.86 67.27 4.42
C ALA A 48 -39.03 66.58 5.53
N GLN A 49 -38.81 67.25 6.67
CA GLN A 49 -38.13 66.67 7.82
C GLN A 49 -38.87 65.45 8.38
N TYR A 50 -40.20 65.51 8.50
CA TYR A 50 -41.00 64.36 8.96
C TYR A 50 -40.92 63.19 7.98
N LYS A 51 -40.91 63.43 6.66
CA LYS A 51 -40.72 62.36 5.66
C LYS A 51 -39.36 61.66 5.82
N VAL A 52 -38.29 62.42 6.06
CA VAL A 52 -36.96 61.85 6.32
C VAL A 52 -36.95 61.03 7.61
N ARG A 53 -37.59 61.53 8.68
CA ARG A 53 -37.70 60.79 9.94
C ARG A 53 -38.49 59.47 9.78
N CYS A 54 -39.61 59.49 9.05
CA CYS A 54 -40.37 58.27 8.76
C CYS A 54 -39.54 57.24 7.97
N ALA A 55 -38.82 57.67 6.92
CA ALA A 55 -37.93 56.79 6.17
C ALA A 55 -36.79 56.22 7.04
N GLY A 56 -36.29 57.00 8.01
CA GLY A 56 -35.33 56.53 9.01
C GLY A 56 -35.91 55.44 9.92
N VAL A 57 -37.15 55.60 10.39
CA VAL A 57 -37.86 54.57 11.18
C VAL A 57 -38.07 53.30 10.36
N ASP A 58 -38.46 53.41 9.09
CA ASP A 58 -38.63 52.25 8.19
C ASP A 58 -37.30 51.49 8.00
N THR A 59 -36.19 52.22 7.85
CA THR A 59 -34.84 51.62 7.74
C THR A 59 -34.47 50.87 9.04
N LEU A 60 -34.70 51.47 10.20
CA LEU A 60 -34.46 50.82 11.50
C LEU A 60 -35.34 49.58 11.69
N ALA A 61 -36.58 49.61 11.20
CA ALA A 61 -37.47 48.45 11.26
C ALA A 61 -36.95 47.27 10.42
N VAL A 62 -36.36 47.55 9.26
CA VAL A 62 -35.70 46.52 8.42
C VAL A 62 -34.47 45.95 9.13
N ILE A 63 -33.58 46.80 9.65
CA ILE A 63 -32.37 46.36 10.37
C ILE A 63 -32.75 45.52 11.60
N LEU A 64 -33.78 45.92 12.35
CA LEU A 64 -34.27 45.16 13.50
C LEU A 64 -34.81 43.78 13.09
N LYS A 65 -35.48 43.68 11.93
CA LYS A 65 -35.99 42.42 11.40
C LYS A 65 -34.83 41.49 11.00
N GLU A 66 -33.80 42.02 10.35
CA GLU A 66 -32.59 41.28 9.97
C GLU A 66 -31.82 40.79 11.20
N ALA A 67 -31.60 41.65 12.19
CA ALA A 67 -30.94 41.28 13.44
C ALA A 67 -31.70 40.17 14.21
N LYS A 68 -33.03 40.23 14.22
CA LYS A 68 -33.87 39.15 14.78
C LYS A 68 -33.70 37.83 14.02
N GLN A 69 -33.62 37.87 12.70
CA GLN A 69 -33.42 36.69 11.87
C GLN A 69 -32.02 36.08 12.07
N GLU A 70 -30.99 36.92 12.19
CA GLU A 70 -29.62 36.50 12.49
C GLU A 70 -29.54 35.85 13.88
N SER A 71 -30.15 36.45 14.89
CA SER A 71 -30.24 35.89 16.24
C SER A 71 -30.88 34.49 16.25
N VAL A 72 -31.96 34.28 15.50
CA VAL A 72 -32.59 32.95 15.34
C VAL A 72 -31.65 31.96 14.63
N THR A 73 -30.90 32.43 13.64
CA THR A 73 -29.95 31.59 12.90
C THR A 73 -28.77 31.16 13.78
N LEU A 74 -28.18 32.08 14.53
CA LEU A 74 -27.12 31.80 15.50
C LEU A 74 -27.61 30.87 16.62
N ALA A 75 -28.84 31.06 17.11
CA ALA A 75 -29.43 30.15 18.11
C ALA A 75 -29.58 28.71 17.58
N ARG A 76 -29.95 28.54 16.29
CA ARG A 76 -29.99 27.21 15.65
C ARG A 76 -28.59 26.61 15.50
N GLN A 77 -27.59 27.41 15.10
CA GLN A 77 -26.20 26.96 14.99
C GLN A 77 -25.64 26.54 16.36
N LYS A 78 -25.88 27.33 17.41
CA LYS A 78 -25.52 27.00 18.80
C LYS A 78 -26.10 25.64 19.20
N LYS A 79 -27.40 25.42 19.00
CA LYS A 79 -28.06 24.14 19.32
C LYS A 79 -27.50 22.96 18.51
N ALA A 80 -27.15 23.18 17.24
CA ALA A 80 -26.51 22.15 16.41
C ALA A 80 -25.12 21.77 16.93
N LEU A 81 -24.31 22.76 17.34
CA LEU A 81 -23.00 22.54 17.94
C LEU A 81 -23.11 21.86 19.31
N GLU A 82 -24.04 22.28 20.18
CA GLU A 82 -24.33 21.61 21.45
C GLU A 82 -24.71 20.14 21.24
N THR A 83 -25.52 19.85 20.22
CA THR A 83 -25.88 18.46 19.85
C THR A 83 -24.67 17.68 19.35
N ALA A 84 -23.80 18.31 18.55
CA ALA A 84 -22.56 17.69 18.08
C ALA A 84 -21.59 17.40 19.24
N ILE A 85 -21.45 18.34 20.18
CA ILE A 85 -20.67 18.17 21.41
C ILE A 85 -21.22 17.01 22.23
N ALA A 86 -22.54 16.97 22.48
CA ALA A 86 -23.17 15.87 23.21
C ALA A 86 -22.94 14.51 22.52
N ASN A 87 -23.03 14.45 21.19
CA ASN A 87 -22.73 13.24 20.42
C ASN A 87 -21.26 12.83 20.54
N LEU A 88 -20.32 13.78 20.49
CA LEU A 88 -18.90 13.49 20.67
C LEU A 88 -18.59 13.04 22.10
N GLN A 89 -19.16 13.69 23.11
CA GLN A 89 -19.06 13.28 24.52
C GLN A 89 -19.61 11.86 24.73
N ASN A 90 -20.73 11.51 24.10
CA ASN A 90 -21.28 10.15 24.14
C ASN A 90 -20.39 9.13 23.42
N ARG A 91 -19.78 9.50 22.29
CA ARG A 91 -18.77 8.65 21.63
C ARG A 91 -17.53 8.45 22.49
N LEU A 92 -17.06 9.49 23.18
CA LEU A 92 -15.93 9.40 24.09
C LEU A 92 -16.26 8.46 25.27
N SER A 93 -17.41 8.63 25.91
CA SER A 93 -17.85 7.77 27.01
C SER A 93 -18.01 6.31 26.58
N THR A 94 -18.60 6.06 25.40
CA THR A 94 -18.75 4.71 24.84
C THR A 94 -17.40 4.03 24.57
N ASN A 95 -16.35 4.81 24.26
CA ASN A 95 -14.99 4.29 24.04
C ASN A 95 -14.13 4.25 25.31
N ASN A 96 -14.74 4.43 26.50
CA ASN A 96 -14.04 4.54 27.78
C ASN A 96 -12.97 5.65 27.81
N LEU A 97 -13.12 6.67 26.98
CA LEU A 97 -12.30 7.87 27.06
C LEU A 97 -12.99 8.82 28.04
N SER A 98 -12.25 9.28 29.05
CA SER A 98 -12.79 10.22 30.04
C SER A 98 -13.37 11.44 29.31
N ALA A 99 -14.67 11.67 29.47
CA ALA A 99 -15.35 12.87 28.93
C ALA A 99 -14.85 14.18 29.59
N SER A 100 -14.00 14.07 30.62
CA SER A 100 -13.43 15.16 31.40
C SER A 100 -12.05 15.62 30.92
N VAL A 101 -11.63 15.29 29.69
CA VAL A 101 -10.40 15.88 29.13
C VAL A 101 -10.70 17.33 28.78
N ASN A 102 -10.46 18.22 29.76
CA ASN A 102 -10.44 19.65 29.56
C ASN A 102 -9.15 19.98 28.79
N ILE A 103 -9.22 19.94 27.47
CA ILE A 103 -8.10 20.37 26.62
C ILE A 103 -8.09 21.90 26.73
N GLU A 104 -7.19 22.43 27.57
CA GLU A 104 -6.89 23.86 27.54
C GLU A 104 -6.44 24.22 26.12
N GLU A 105 -6.83 25.41 25.61
CA GLU A 105 -6.63 25.82 24.19
C GLU A 105 -5.17 25.73 23.70
N THR A 106 -4.21 25.54 24.59
CA THR A 106 -2.78 25.40 24.29
C THR A 106 -2.24 23.97 24.27
N ASP A 107 -3.02 22.97 24.68
CA ASP A 107 -2.53 21.60 24.79
C ASP A 107 -2.68 20.85 23.46
N LEU A 108 -1.53 20.57 22.85
CA LEU A 108 -1.42 19.85 21.59
C LEU A 108 -1.78 18.37 21.82
N TYR A 109 -3.07 18.03 21.68
CA TYR A 109 -3.54 16.65 21.75
C TYR A 109 -2.99 15.88 20.54
N VAL A 110 -1.92 15.11 20.75
CA VAL A 110 -1.49 14.08 19.81
C VAL A 110 -2.38 12.86 20.06
N PRO A 111 -3.24 12.46 19.10
CA PRO A 111 -4.07 11.28 19.27
C PRO A 111 -3.15 10.06 19.42
N GLY A 112 -2.98 9.59 20.65
CA GLY A 112 -2.34 8.31 20.91
C GLY A 112 -3.11 7.20 20.20
N THR A 113 -2.39 6.23 19.65
CA THR A 113 -3.01 5.02 19.11
C THR A 113 -3.95 4.43 20.16
N SER A 114 -5.18 4.09 19.74
CA SER A 114 -6.23 3.55 20.62
C SER A 114 -5.64 2.48 21.54
N LYS A 115 -5.98 2.55 22.84
CA LYS A 115 -5.58 1.52 23.82
C LYS A 115 -5.92 0.11 23.33
N GLN A 116 -7.06 -0.05 22.64
CA GLN A 116 -7.44 -1.32 22.03
C GLN A 116 -6.47 -1.75 20.92
N THR A 117 -5.96 -0.82 20.11
CA THR A 117 -4.94 -1.10 19.10
C THR A 117 -3.62 -1.52 19.76
N LEU A 118 -3.21 -0.85 20.82
CA LEU A 118 -2.02 -1.24 21.60
C LEU A 118 -2.20 -2.63 22.24
N ASP A 119 -3.36 -2.91 22.83
CA ASP A 119 -3.69 -4.21 23.42
C ASP A 119 -3.75 -5.32 22.35
N ASN A 120 -4.28 -5.02 21.16
CA ASN A 120 -4.28 -5.94 20.02
C ASN A 120 -2.87 -6.20 19.51
N LEU A 121 -2.04 -5.16 19.35
CA LEU A 121 -0.64 -5.29 18.95
C LEU A 121 0.17 -6.06 19.98
N ALA A 122 -0.07 -5.86 21.28
CA ALA A 122 0.58 -6.59 22.35
C ALA A 122 0.20 -8.08 22.33
N ARG A 123 -1.10 -8.40 22.14
CA ARG A 123 -1.57 -9.78 21.98
C ARG A 123 -0.99 -10.45 20.74
N GLU A 124 -0.96 -9.76 19.60
CA GLU A 124 -0.40 -10.30 18.37
C GLU A 124 1.11 -10.48 18.47
N ASN A 125 1.83 -9.55 19.11
CA ASN A 125 3.26 -9.73 19.41
C ASN A 125 3.50 -10.96 20.29
N ALA A 126 2.67 -11.19 21.31
CA ALA A 126 2.78 -12.39 22.15
C ALA A 126 2.52 -13.67 21.33
N ARG A 127 1.51 -13.65 20.45
CA ARG A 127 1.20 -14.76 19.54
C ARG A 127 2.35 -15.05 18.57
N LEU A 128 2.89 -14.02 17.92
CA LEU A 128 4.02 -14.14 16.99
C LEU A 128 5.28 -14.63 17.69
N ARG A 129 5.59 -14.15 18.91
CA ARG A 129 6.69 -14.68 19.72
C ARG A 129 6.50 -16.15 20.06
N SER A 130 5.28 -16.58 20.38
CA SER A 130 4.98 -18.00 20.61
C SER A 130 5.12 -18.84 19.34
N LEU A 131 4.69 -18.31 18.20
CA LEU A 131 4.84 -18.98 16.90
C LEU A 131 6.30 -19.09 16.48
N LEU A 132 7.10 -18.04 16.66
CA LEU A 132 8.54 -18.07 16.41
C LEU A 132 9.24 -19.09 17.31
N LYS A 133 8.92 -19.10 18.61
CA LYS A 133 9.47 -20.09 19.53
C LYS A 133 9.10 -21.53 19.12
N ASN A 134 7.87 -21.76 18.69
CA ASN A 134 7.42 -23.07 18.22
C ASN A 134 8.03 -23.45 16.86
N ALA A 135 8.22 -22.47 15.97
CA ALA A 135 8.87 -22.64 14.67
C ALA A 135 10.37 -22.95 14.84
N GLU A 136 11.07 -22.29 15.76
CA GLU A 136 12.46 -22.61 16.12
C GLU A 136 12.60 -24.02 16.70
N HIS A 137 11.63 -24.50 17.48
CA HIS A 137 11.64 -25.86 18.01
C HIS A 137 11.33 -26.92 16.93
N GLN A 138 10.51 -26.59 15.91
CA GLN A 138 10.23 -27.49 14.80
C GLN A 138 11.29 -27.47 13.69
N SER A 139 11.86 -26.30 13.37
CA SER A 139 12.92 -26.16 12.37
C SER A 139 14.26 -26.64 12.92
N GLY A 140 14.55 -26.37 14.19
CA GLY A 140 15.76 -26.84 14.85
C GLY A 140 15.80 -28.37 14.96
N LYS A 141 14.68 -29.03 15.28
CA LYS A 141 14.64 -30.48 15.38
C LYS A 141 14.72 -31.16 14.00
N LYS A 142 13.98 -30.68 13.00
CA LYS A 142 14.06 -31.20 11.64
C LYS A 142 15.44 -31.00 11.01
N ALA A 143 16.04 -29.82 11.17
CA ALA A 143 17.38 -29.56 10.67
C ALA A 143 18.42 -30.47 11.34
N LEU A 144 18.27 -30.76 12.65
CA LEU A 144 19.18 -31.65 13.37
C LEU A 144 19.00 -33.11 12.95
N ASP A 145 17.76 -33.56 12.74
CA ASP A 145 17.44 -34.88 12.20
C ASP A 145 17.97 -35.04 10.77
N GLU A 146 17.76 -34.05 9.89
CA GLU A 146 18.30 -34.01 8.51
C GLU A 146 19.84 -33.99 8.50
N THR A 147 20.47 -33.24 9.41
CA THR A 147 21.93 -33.21 9.56
C THR A 147 22.48 -34.55 10.06
N GLN A 148 21.70 -35.27 10.88
CA GLN A 148 22.07 -36.60 11.35
C GLN A 148 21.90 -37.64 10.23
N GLU A 149 20.83 -37.58 9.45
CA GLU A 149 20.64 -38.42 8.25
C GLU A 149 21.76 -38.19 7.23
N LEU A 150 22.08 -36.93 6.91
CA LEU A 150 23.18 -36.60 6.01
C LEU A 150 24.53 -37.12 6.53
N ARG A 151 24.77 -37.07 7.85
CA ARG A 151 25.97 -37.67 8.43
C ARG A 151 26.02 -39.18 8.25
N THR A 152 24.93 -39.89 8.51
CA THR A 152 24.88 -41.35 8.28
C THR A 152 25.06 -41.72 6.81
N LEU A 153 24.57 -40.89 5.89
CA LEU A 153 24.76 -41.09 4.45
C LEU A 153 26.23 -40.85 4.05
N VAL A 154 26.88 -39.81 4.58
CA VAL A 154 28.30 -39.54 4.34
C VAL A 154 29.17 -40.68 4.88
N GLU A 155 28.91 -41.18 6.09
CA GLU A 155 29.62 -42.33 6.67
C GLU A 155 29.43 -43.60 5.80
N GLY A 156 28.23 -43.81 5.25
CA GLY A 156 27.95 -44.90 4.31
C GLY A 156 28.77 -44.76 3.01
N LEU A 157 28.76 -43.57 2.40
CA LEU A 157 29.53 -43.30 1.18
C LEU A 157 31.05 -43.39 1.40
N GLU A 158 31.54 -43.00 2.57
CA GLU A 158 32.95 -43.18 2.95
C GLU A 158 33.32 -44.66 3.09
N SER A 159 32.44 -45.48 3.68
CA SER A 159 32.61 -46.93 3.74
C SER A 159 32.64 -47.55 2.34
N ASP A 160 31.71 -47.17 1.45
CA ASP A 160 31.65 -47.68 0.07
C ASP A 160 32.88 -47.26 -0.74
N LYS A 161 33.34 -46.01 -0.58
CA LYS A 161 34.58 -45.53 -1.19
C LYS A 161 35.78 -46.37 -0.73
N ASN A 162 35.89 -46.65 0.57
CA ASN A 162 36.98 -47.48 1.11
C ASN A 162 36.90 -48.92 0.58
N GLN A 163 35.69 -49.48 0.45
CA GLN A 163 35.49 -50.81 -0.13
C GLN A 163 35.89 -50.86 -1.61
N LEU A 164 35.47 -49.88 -2.41
CA LEU A 164 35.85 -49.78 -3.82
C LEU A 164 37.35 -49.56 -3.99
N GLN A 165 37.98 -48.79 -3.10
CA GLN A 165 39.43 -48.61 -3.10
C GLN A 165 40.17 -49.91 -2.78
N ALA A 166 39.67 -50.71 -1.83
CA ALA A 166 40.22 -52.03 -1.53
C ALA A 166 40.06 -53.00 -2.72
N GLN A 167 38.90 -53.01 -3.38
CA GLN A 167 38.68 -53.81 -4.60
C GLN A 167 39.61 -53.38 -5.73
N LEU A 168 39.85 -52.08 -5.90
CA LEU A 168 40.78 -51.57 -6.90
C LEU A 168 42.20 -52.09 -6.64
N GLN A 169 42.66 -52.05 -5.39
CA GLN A 169 43.96 -52.59 -4.99
C GLN A 169 44.07 -54.10 -5.23
N GLU A 170 42.99 -54.85 -5.00
CA GLU A 170 42.94 -56.28 -5.28
C GLU A 170 43.07 -56.56 -6.79
N VAL A 171 42.33 -55.82 -7.63
CA VAL A 171 42.41 -55.93 -9.10
C VAL A 171 43.79 -55.53 -9.61
N GLU A 172 44.40 -54.48 -9.05
CA GLU A 172 45.78 -54.10 -9.36
C GLU A 172 46.78 -55.20 -8.97
N GLY A 173 46.57 -55.86 -7.83
CA GLY A 173 47.36 -57.01 -7.40
C GLY A 173 47.22 -58.21 -8.34
N ILE A 174 46.00 -58.53 -8.77
CA ILE A 174 45.74 -59.59 -9.78
C ILE A 174 46.43 -59.24 -11.09
N LYS A 175 46.29 -57.99 -11.56
CA LYS A 175 46.96 -57.50 -12.77
C LYS A 175 48.48 -57.65 -12.69
N LEU A 176 49.08 -57.24 -11.57
CA LEU A 176 50.53 -57.37 -11.35
C LEU A 176 50.98 -58.84 -11.38
N ASN A 177 50.18 -59.73 -10.76
CA ASN A 177 50.44 -61.16 -10.79
C ASN A 177 50.32 -61.77 -12.19
N MET A 178 49.31 -61.38 -12.98
CA MET A 178 49.19 -61.83 -14.37
C MET A 178 50.35 -61.35 -15.23
N VAL A 179 50.75 -60.08 -15.10
CA VAL A 179 51.92 -59.54 -15.81
C VAL A 179 53.17 -60.34 -15.48
N ARG A 180 53.42 -60.62 -14.19
CA ARG A 180 54.53 -61.48 -13.76
C ARG A 180 54.46 -62.89 -14.36
N GLN A 181 53.29 -63.53 -14.38
CA GLN A 181 53.12 -64.85 -15.01
C GLN A 181 53.40 -64.81 -16.51
N TYR A 182 52.98 -63.76 -17.22
CA TYR A 182 53.29 -63.58 -18.63
C TYR A 182 54.79 -63.34 -18.86
N GLU A 183 55.45 -62.55 -18.01
CA GLU A 183 56.90 -62.33 -18.06
C GLU A 183 57.69 -63.63 -17.83
N GLU A 184 57.30 -64.44 -16.84
CA GLU A 184 57.87 -65.77 -16.57
C GLU A 184 57.68 -66.71 -17.77
N THR A 185 56.49 -66.73 -18.37
CA THR A 185 56.18 -67.54 -19.57
C THR A 185 57.01 -67.07 -20.77
N ILE A 186 57.13 -65.76 -20.98
CA ILE A 186 57.96 -65.19 -22.05
C ILE A 186 59.43 -65.55 -21.82
N ALA A 187 59.93 -65.48 -20.58
CA ALA A 187 61.30 -65.87 -20.25
C ALA A 187 61.54 -67.36 -20.49
N PHE A 188 60.59 -68.22 -20.13
CA PHE A 188 60.62 -69.64 -20.41
C PHE A 188 60.66 -69.93 -21.92
N LEU A 189 59.77 -69.32 -22.71
CA LEU A 189 59.75 -69.46 -24.18
C LEU A 189 61.03 -68.93 -24.83
N LYS A 190 61.58 -67.81 -24.33
CA LYS A 190 62.89 -67.30 -24.80
C LYS A 190 64.03 -68.27 -24.53
N LYS A 191 64.00 -68.96 -23.38
CA LYS A 191 64.98 -69.99 -23.03
C LYS A 191 64.83 -71.22 -23.94
N ASP A 192 63.61 -71.75 -24.09
CA ASP A 192 63.35 -72.92 -24.94
C ASP A 192 63.68 -72.65 -26.41
N THR A 193 63.32 -71.47 -26.94
CA THR A 193 63.72 -71.06 -28.29
C THR A 193 65.23 -70.88 -28.45
N ALA A 194 65.95 -70.43 -27.41
CA ALA A 194 67.40 -70.37 -27.43
C ALA A 194 68.04 -71.77 -27.41
N GLU A 195 67.53 -72.68 -26.59
CA GLU A 195 67.96 -74.08 -26.55
C GLU A 195 67.69 -74.80 -27.87
N GLU A 196 66.52 -74.60 -28.49
CA GLU A 196 66.19 -75.20 -29.78
C GLU A 196 67.08 -74.63 -30.90
N ARG A 197 67.36 -73.32 -30.88
CA ARG A 197 68.36 -72.72 -31.78
C ARG A 197 69.75 -73.31 -31.57
N GLU A 198 70.15 -73.58 -30.33
CA GLU A 198 71.43 -74.22 -30.02
C GLU A 198 71.47 -75.67 -30.52
N ARG A 199 70.39 -76.45 -30.32
CA ARG A 199 70.24 -77.81 -30.88
C ARG A 199 70.34 -77.79 -32.41
N MET A 200 69.64 -76.86 -33.05
CA MET A 200 69.67 -76.67 -34.50
C MET A 200 71.07 -76.29 -34.99
N MET A 201 71.77 -75.39 -34.29
CA MET A 201 73.16 -75.02 -34.60
C MET A 201 74.10 -76.22 -34.47
N LYS A 202 73.98 -77.03 -33.41
CA LYS A 202 74.75 -78.28 -33.24
C LYS A 202 74.45 -79.29 -34.34
N CYS A 203 73.20 -79.45 -34.76
CA CYS A 203 72.84 -80.29 -35.91
C CYS A 203 73.45 -79.78 -37.21
N LEU A 204 73.42 -78.47 -37.46
CA LEU A 204 74.06 -77.87 -38.63
C LEU A 204 75.58 -78.04 -38.60
N GLU A 205 76.20 -77.94 -37.44
CA GLU A 205 77.64 -78.15 -37.25
C GLU A 205 78.02 -79.62 -37.49
N LYS A 206 77.22 -80.56 -36.98
CA LYS A 206 77.34 -81.99 -37.30
C LYS A 206 77.17 -82.27 -38.80
N CYS A 207 76.18 -81.67 -39.46
CA CYS A 207 76.01 -81.77 -40.92
C CYS A 207 77.20 -81.15 -41.69
N LYS A 208 77.81 -80.08 -41.17
CA LYS A 208 79.04 -79.50 -41.74
C LYS A 208 80.25 -80.40 -41.55
N GLU A 209 80.39 -81.04 -40.40
CA GLU A 209 81.44 -82.03 -40.12
C GLU A 209 81.28 -83.27 -41.01
N GLU A 210 80.06 -83.78 -41.19
CA GLU A 210 79.73 -84.87 -42.12
C GLU A 210 80.01 -84.45 -43.58
N SER A 211 79.70 -83.21 -43.97
CA SER A 211 80.05 -82.65 -45.28
C SER A 211 81.57 -82.47 -45.46
N ASN A 212 82.32 -82.16 -44.40
CA ASN A 212 83.77 -82.03 -44.44
C ASN A 212 84.47 -83.41 -44.44
N LEU A 213 83.89 -84.43 -43.79
CA LEU A 213 84.33 -85.83 -43.90
C LEU A 213 84.14 -86.37 -45.34
N LEU A 214 83.07 -85.96 -46.03
CA LEU A 214 82.87 -86.20 -47.47
C LEU A 214 83.83 -85.41 -48.38
N LYS A 215 84.46 -84.32 -47.90
CA LYS A 215 85.45 -83.52 -48.66
C LYS A 215 86.91 -83.92 -48.38
N ASN A 216 87.15 -84.73 -47.36
CA ASN A 216 88.48 -85.22 -47.00
C ASN A 216 88.79 -86.63 -47.55
N SER A 217 87.90 -87.23 -48.36
CA SER A 217 88.17 -88.48 -49.08
C SER A 217 88.66 -88.33 -50.52
N ASP A 218 88.62 -87.11 -51.11
CA ASP A 218 89.01 -86.88 -52.51
C ASP A 218 90.07 -85.77 -52.65
N LYS A 219 91.20 -85.91 -51.94
CA LYS A 219 92.33 -84.98 -52.10
C LYS A 219 93.70 -85.58 -51.81
N ASP A 220 93.98 -86.71 -52.45
CA ASP A 220 95.34 -87.09 -52.86
C ASP A 220 95.32 -87.46 -54.34
N SER A 221 95.59 -86.50 -55.22
CA SER A 221 96.30 -86.68 -56.50
C SER A 221 96.33 -85.38 -57.30
N SER A 222 97.38 -84.63 -57.00
CA SER A 222 98.21 -83.83 -57.89
C SER A 222 97.89 -83.74 -59.41
N SER A 223 98.17 -82.54 -59.92
CA SER A 223 99.10 -82.29 -61.05
C SER A 223 98.51 -81.86 -62.41
N ALA A 224 98.65 -80.56 -62.67
CA ALA A 224 99.26 -79.95 -63.84
C ALA A 224 98.72 -80.28 -65.26
N ARG A 225 98.24 -79.24 -65.97
CA ARG A 225 98.95 -78.54 -67.07
C ARG A 225 97.97 -77.83 -68.02
N TYR A 226 98.39 -76.62 -68.43
CA TYR A 226 98.27 -75.97 -69.75
C TYR A 226 96.98 -76.09 -70.59
N GLY A 227 96.50 -74.92 -71.04
CA GLY A 227 96.12 -74.74 -72.44
C GLY A 227 94.72 -74.18 -72.71
N ASP A 228 94.66 -72.86 -72.93
CA ASP A 228 94.15 -72.21 -74.14
C ASP A 228 92.70 -72.46 -74.66
N LYS A 229 92.13 -71.34 -75.14
CA LYS A 229 90.98 -71.16 -76.05
C LYS A 229 89.55 -71.14 -75.49
N ARG A 230 89.03 -69.90 -75.52
CA ARG A 230 87.73 -69.47 -76.08
C ARG A 230 86.81 -70.57 -76.63
N SER A 231 85.53 -70.31 -76.41
CA SER A 231 84.33 -70.93 -76.98
C SER A 231 83.69 -71.94 -76.03
N VAL A 232 82.62 -71.51 -75.37
CA VAL A 232 81.32 -72.21 -75.21
C VAL A 232 80.47 -71.35 -74.26
N GLU A 233 80.03 -70.20 -74.78
CA GLU A 233 78.70 -69.67 -74.47
C GLU A 233 77.69 -70.67 -75.04
N CYS A 234 77.34 -71.74 -74.30
CA CYS A 234 76.15 -72.59 -74.56
C CYS A 234 75.91 -73.75 -73.57
N GLN A 235 76.53 -73.79 -72.38
CA GLN A 235 76.25 -74.87 -71.39
C GLN A 235 75.82 -74.40 -69.99
N THR A 236 75.60 -73.09 -69.79
CA THR A 236 74.93 -72.59 -68.57
C THR A 236 73.39 -72.71 -68.66
N LEU A 237 72.84 -73.02 -69.84
CA LEU A 237 71.40 -73.26 -70.04
C LEU A 237 70.98 -74.72 -69.85
N GLY A 238 71.92 -75.68 -69.76
CA GLY A 238 71.61 -77.09 -69.49
C GLY A 238 71.34 -77.38 -68.02
N MET A 239 72.12 -76.81 -67.10
CA MET A 239 71.90 -76.98 -65.66
C MET A 239 70.80 -76.07 -65.10
N GLN A 240 70.42 -75.00 -65.80
CA GLN A 240 69.18 -74.28 -65.50
C GLN A 240 67.95 -75.07 -65.94
N LEU A 241 68.06 -75.98 -66.93
CA LEU A 241 66.93 -76.79 -67.36
C LEU A 241 66.56 -77.88 -66.34
N ASP A 242 67.53 -78.49 -65.66
CA ASP A 242 67.24 -79.47 -64.60
C ASP A 242 66.72 -78.80 -63.32
N VAL A 243 67.21 -77.60 -62.98
CA VAL A 243 66.63 -76.80 -61.88
C VAL A 243 65.23 -76.33 -62.27
N VAL A 244 64.99 -75.90 -63.51
CA VAL A 244 63.66 -75.52 -64.00
C VAL A 244 62.73 -76.73 -64.14
N ASN A 245 63.24 -77.92 -64.46
CA ASN A 245 62.46 -79.15 -64.51
C ASN A 245 62.11 -79.65 -63.11
N ASN A 246 63.02 -79.56 -62.14
CA ASN A 246 62.73 -79.82 -60.74
C ASN A 246 61.78 -78.75 -60.15
N LEU A 247 61.92 -77.48 -60.54
CA LEU A 247 60.96 -76.45 -60.17
C LEU A 247 59.60 -76.71 -60.82
N LYS A 248 59.57 -77.17 -62.08
CA LYS A 248 58.34 -77.55 -62.78
C LYS A 248 57.68 -78.76 -62.14
N GLN A 249 58.44 -79.77 -61.70
CA GLN A 249 57.90 -80.92 -60.96
C GLN A 249 57.43 -80.49 -59.57
N SER A 250 58.16 -79.62 -58.87
CA SER A 250 57.75 -79.08 -57.57
C SER A 250 56.50 -78.19 -57.71
N LEU A 251 56.40 -77.38 -58.76
CA LEU A 251 55.22 -76.58 -59.10
C LEU A 251 54.06 -77.44 -59.57
N LYS A 252 54.31 -78.56 -60.28
CA LYS A 252 53.27 -79.54 -60.59
C LYS A 252 52.76 -80.21 -59.34
N HIS A 253 53.65 -80.64 -58.45
CA HIS A 253 53.28 -81.27 -57.20
C HIS A 253 52.55 -80.28 -56.29
N LEU A 254 52.95 -79.00 -56.26
CA LEU A 254 52.25 -77.95 -55.55
C LEU A 254 50.89 -77.63 -56.19
N ALA A 255 50.80 -77.64 -57.52
CA ALA A 255 49.54 -77.45 -58.23
C ALA A 255 48.59 -78.63 -58.04
N GLU A 256 49.11 -79.86 -57.98
CA GLU A 256 48.36 -81.06 -57.61
C GLU A 256 47.95 -81.03 -56.15
N GLN A 257 48.81 -80.59 -55.23
CA GLN A 257 48.42 -80.38 -53.83
C GLN A 257 47.36 -79.28 -53.66
N CYS A 258 47.45 -78.18 -54.41
CA CYS A 258 46.41 -77.15 -54.43
C CYS A 258 45.12 -77.67 -55.05
N LYS A 259 45.21 -78.52 -56.07
CA LYS A 259 44.05 -79.16 -56.70
C LYS A 259 43.41 -80.20 -55.78
N ASP A 260 44.21 -80.97 -55.05
CA ASP A 260 43.75 -81.93 -54.05
C ASP A 260 43.14 -81.18 -52.85
N LEU A 261 43.70 -80.02 -52.45
CA LEU A 261 43.11 -79.13 -51.45
C LEU A 261 41.81 -78.48 -51.93
N ASP A 262 41.71 -78.10 -53.21
CA ASP A 262 40.46 -77.60 -53.79
C ASP A 262 39.43 -78.72 -53.93
N GLU A 263 39.84 -79.93 -54.34
CA GLU A 263 38.98 -81.11 -54.36
C GLU A 263 38.59 -81.52 -52.94
N ASP A 264 39.45 -81.36 -51.93
CA ASP A 264 39.13 -81.60 -50.52
C ASP A 264 38.23 -80.51 -49.93
N LEU A 265 38.36 -79.24 -50.35
CA LEU A 265 37.47 -78.15 -49.98
C LEU A 265 36.10 -78.27 -50.66
N ASP A 266 36.06 -78.71 -51.92
CA ASP A 266 34.82 -79.03 -52.62
C ASP A 266 34.21 -80.32 -52.07
N ASN A 267 35.00 -81.32 -51.70
CA ASN A 267 34.53 -82.52 -51.00
C ASN A 267 34.06 -82.18 -49.58
N LEU A 268 34.67 -81.23 -48.86
CA LEU A 268 34.17 -80.72 -47.58
C LEU A 268 32.88 -79.94 -47.76
N ARG A 269 32.75 -79.12 -48.82
CA ARG A 269 31.48 -78.46 -49.15
C ARG A 269 30.38 -79.45 -49.53
N VAL A 270 30.72 -80.52 -50.25
CA VAL A 270 29.76 -81.54 -50.70
C VAL A 270 29.46 -82.58 -49.61
N THR A 271 30.39 -82.88 -48.70
CA THR A 271 30.15 -83.82 -47.58
C THR A 271 29.54 -83.14 -46.35
N ASP A 272 29.82 -81.85 -46.09
CA ASP A 272 29.14 -81.07 -45.04
C ASP A 272 27.73 -80.61 -45.47
N MET A 273 27.45 -80.52 -46.78
CA MET A 273 26.10 -80.20 -47.31
C MET A 273 25.33 -81.40 -47.90
N GLY A 274 25.94 -82.59 -48.03
CA GLY A 274 25.33 -83.70 -48.80
C GLY A 274 24.94 -84.95 -48.00
N ALA A 275 25.54 -85.21 -46.83
CA ALA A 275 25.30 -86.47 -46.09
C ALA A 275 24.47 -86.32 -44.81
N LYS A 276 24.05 -85.10 -44.44
CA LYS A 276 23.13 -84.85 -43.31
C LYS A 276 21.75 -84.35 -43.72
N PHE A 277 21.55 -83.93 -44.98
CA PHE A 277 20.31 -83.27 -45.43
C PHE A 277 19.14 -84.19 -45.79
N ALA A 278 19.30 -85.51 -45.70
CA ALA A 278 18.16 -86.41 -45.84
C ALA A 278 17.25 -86.43 -44.58
N ASP A 279 17.78 -86.09 -43.40
CA ASP A 279 17.01 -85.90 -42.15
C ASP A 279 17.03 -84.45 -41.61
N GLN A 280 17.77 -83.52 -42.23
CA GLN A 280 17.88 -82.10 -41.81
C GLN A 280 17.00 -81.11 -42.58
N ALA A 281 16.17 -81.56 -43.52
CA ALA A 281 15.22 -80.67 -44.20
C ALA A 281 14.16 -80.11 -43.23
N SER A 282 13.76 -80.86 -42.20
CA SER A 282 12.86 -80.34 -41.15
C SER A 282 13.56 -79.44 -40.12
N PHE A 283 14.83 -79.74 -39.78
CA PHE A 283 15.59 -78.95 -38.80
C PHE A 283 16.03 -77.59 -39.37
N GLY A 284 16.31 -77.50 -40.68
CA GLY A 284 16.59 -76.24 -41.36
C GLY A 284 15.38 -75.30 -41.40
N GLU A 285 14.18 -75.86 -41.55
CA GLU A 285 12.92 -75.10 -41.52
C GLU A 285 12.62 -74.58 -40.11
N GLU A 286 12.85 -75.38 -39.07
CA GLU A 286 12.74 -74.93 -37.67
C GLU A 286 13.76 -73.84 -37.30
N VAL A 287 15.01 -73.94 -37.78
CA VAL A 287 16.03 -72.91 -37.54
C VAL A 287 15.74 -71.62 -38.31
N LEU A 288 15.23 -71.70 -39.54
CA LEU A 288 14.80 -70.54 -40.30
C LEU A 288 13.59 -69.86 -39.65
N LYS A 289 12.62 -70.65 -39.18
CA LYS A 289 11.47 -70.15 -38.44
C LYS A 289 11.88 -69.49 -37.12
N ALA A 290 12.80 -70.09 -36.36
CA ALA A 290 13.33 -69.48 -35.13
C ALA A 290 14.08 -68.17 -35.40
N LYS A 291 14.82 -68.08 -36.52
CA LYS A 291 15.45 -66.81 -36.95
C LYS A 291 14.42 -65.77 -37.35
N GLU A 292 13.38 -66.15 -38.10
CA GLU A 292 12.30 -65.25 -38.50
C GLU A 292 11.53 -64.73 -37.28
N GLU A 293 11.21 -65.60 -36.31
CA GLU A 293 10.62 -65.22 -35.03
C GLU A 293 11.54 -64.27 -34.23
N ALA A 294 12.86 -64.52 -34.21
CA ALA A 294 13.82 -63.62 -33.57
C ALA A 294 13.91 -62.26 -34.27
N TYR A 295 13.84 -62.22 -35.61
CA TYR A 295 13.78 -60.97 -36.37
C TYR A 295 12.48 -60.21 -36.11
N GLN A 296 11.33 -60.89 -36.04
CA GLN A 296 10.06 -60.28 -35.67
C GLN A 296 10.10 -59.70 -34.26
N GLN A 297 10.61 -60.45 -33.28
CA GLN A 297 10.78 -59.95 -31.90
C GLN A 297 11.73 -58.75 -31.83
N LEU A 298 12.81 -58.75 -32.62
CA LEU A 298 13.73 -57.61 -32.69
C LEU A 298 13.05 -56.39 -33.33
N GLN A 299 12.24 -56.59 -34.36
CA GLN A 299 11.46 -55.54 -35.01
C GLN A 299 10.40 -54.95 -34.06
N GLU A 300 9.71 -55.77 -33.30
CA GLU A 300 8.76 -55.34 -32.26
C GLU A 300 9.45 -54.53 -31.16
N LYS A 301 10.60 -55.01 -30.66
CA LYS A 301 11.40 -54.26 -29.66
C LYS A 301 11.91 -52.94 -30.21
N LEU A 302 12.34 -52.89 -31.48
CA LEU A 302 12.77 -51.66 -32.12
C LEU A 302 11.60 -50.67 -32.25
N GLN A 303 10.40 -51.15 -32.61
CA GLN A 303 9.19 -50.35 -32.67
C GLN A 303 8.79 -49.82 -31.29
N GLU A 304 8.89 -50.64 -30.24
CA GLU A 304 8.62 -50.22 -28.86
C GLU A 304 9.59 -49.13 -28.40
N ILE A 305 10.91 -49.31 -28.63
CA ILE A 305 11.93 -48.29 -28.33
C ILE A 305 11.67 -47.00 -29.11
N THR A 306 11.25 -47.09 -30.37
CA THR A 306 10.90 -45.92 -31.18
C THR A 306 9.72 -45.15 -30.57
N LEU A 307 8.67 -45.86 -30.13
CA LEU A 307 7.53 -45.25 -29.45
C LEU A 307 7.91 -44.68 -28.08
N MET A 308 8.79 -45.35 -27.32
CA MET A 308 9.31 -44.84 -26.06
C MET A 308 10.09 -43.54 -26.26
N ASN A 309 11.00 -43.49 -27.24
CA ASN A 309 11.74 -42.29 -27.59
C ASN A 309 10.81 -41.16 -28.03
N GLN A 310 9.77 -41.45 -28.83
CA GLN A 310 8.78 -40.46 -29.22
C GLN A 310 8.00 -39.91 -28.01
N ARG A 311 7.58 -40.78 -27.07
CA ARG A 311 6.91 -40.34 -25.83
C ARG A 311 7.83 -39.48 -24.98
N TRP A 312 9.10 -39.84 -24.87
CA TRP A 312 10.09 -39.07 -24.12
C TRP A 312 10.34 -37.70 -24.77
N GLN A 313 10.45 -37.65 -26.10
CA GLN A 313 10.58 -36.40 -26.87
C GLN A 313 9.39 -35.46 -26.62
N ILE A 314 8.15 -35.97 -26.72
CA ILE A 314 6.93 -35.19 -26.47
C ILE A 314 6.91 -34.65 -25.04
N HIS A 315 7.29 -35.48 -24.05
CA HIS A 315 7.36 -35.06 -22.66
C HIS A 315 8.43 -33.98 -22.44
N SER A 316 9.61 -34.14 -23.07
CA SER A 316 10.69 -33.15 -23.01
C SER A 316 10.27 -31.82 -23.62
N ASP A 317 9.69 -31.84 -24.82
CA ASP A 317 9.19 -30.65 -25.52
C ASP A 317 8.06 -29.96 -24.72
N ALA A 318 7.16 -30.74 -24.11
CA ALA A 318 6.09 -30.20 -23.26
C ALA A 318 6.66 -29.49 -22.02
N LYS A 319 7.67 -30.08 -21.39
CA LYS A 319 8.36 -29.48 -20.24
C LYS A 319 9.11 -28.20 -20.64
N GLU A 320 9.77 -28.21 -21.79
CA GLU A 320 10.45 -27.02 -22.33
C GLU A 320 9.45 -25.89 -22.62
N ARG A 321 8.31 -26.20 -23.28
CA ARG A 321 7.24 -25.21 -23.52
C ARG A 321 6.68 -24.64 -22.21
N GLN A 322 6.51 -25.47 -21.19
CA GLN A 322 6.06 -25.00 -19.88
C GLN A 322 7.10 -24.06 -19.24
N HIS A 323 8.39 -24.40 -19.31
CA HIS A 323 9.44 -23.50 -18.83
C HIS A 323 9.47 -22.17 -19.59
N ILE A 324 9.32 -22.19 -20.92
CA ILE A 324 9.25 -20.98 -21.74
C ILE A 324 8.03 -20.12 -21.37
N ALA A 325 6.87 -20.76 -21.16
CA ALA A 325 5.65 -20.06 -20.73
C ALA A 325 5.84 -19.38 -19.37
N ASN A 326 6.39 -20.10 -18.37
CA ASN A 326 6.65 -19.54 -17.05
C ASN A 326 7.65 -18.36 -17.12
N VAL A 327 8.72 -18.49 -17.92
CA VAL A 327 9.70 -17.40 -18.11
C VAL A 327 9.05 -16.18 -18.78
N SER A 328 8.15 -16.40 -19.74
CA SER A 328 7.38 -15.33 -20.38
C SER A 328 6.44 -14.64 -19.39
N GLU A 329 5.76 -15.39 -18.51
CA GLU A 329 4.90 -14.84 -17.46
C GLU A 329 5.70 -13.99 -16.48
N PHE A 330 6.82 -14.50 -15.95
CA PHE A 330 7.69 -13.72 -15.06
C PHE A 330 8.25 -12.47 -15.73
N LYS A 331 8.57 -12.53 -17.02
CA LYS A 331 9.01 -11.35 -17.78
C LYS A 331 7.91 -10.29 -17.85
N ASN A 332 6.66 -10.69 -18.08
CA ASN A 332 5.52 -9.77 -18.12
C ASN A 332 5.24 -9.17 -16.74
N GLU A 333 5.34 -9.96 -15.67
CA GLU A 333 5.23 -9.48 -14.30
C GLU A 333 6.32 -8.44 -13.99
N ILE A 334 7.59 -8.73 -14.28
CA ILE A 334 8.70 -7.78 -14.08
C ILE A 334 8.44 -6.46 -14.83
N GLU A 335 7.89 -6.52 -16.04
CA GLU A 335 7.60 -5.32 -16.82
C GLU A 335 6.43 -4.51 -16.25
N ALA A 336 5.39 -5.18 -15.73
CA ALA A 336 4.29 -4.53 -15.02
C ALA A 336 4.79 -3.81 -13.75
N TRP A 337 5.65 -4.46 -12.97
CA TRP A 337 6.24 -3.87 -11.76
C TRP A 337 7.13 -2.67 -12.08
N LYS A 338 7.86 -2.69 -13.20
CA LYS A 338 8.63 -1.52 -13.66
C LYS A 338 7.73 -0.34 -14.03
N GLN A 339 6.63 -0.59 -14.73
CA GLN A 339 5.67 0.45 -15.10
C GLN A 339 5.01 1.07 -13.85
N GLU A 340 4.63 0.25 -12.88
CA GLU A 340 4.09 0.71 -11.60
C GLU A 340 5.12 1.53 -10.81
N ALA A 341 6.38 1.08 -10.76
CA ALA A 341 7.46 1.84 -10.13
C ALA A 341 7.68 3.20 -10.79
N GLU A 342 7.56 3.29 -12.12
CA GLU A 342 7.69 4.56 -12.86
C GLU A 342 6.53 5.52 -12.58
N LEU A 343 5.29 5.02 -12.53
CA LEU A 343 4.13 5.82 -12.13
C LEU A 343 4.28 6.34 -10.69
N ASN A 344 4.76 5.50 -9.77
CA ASN A 344 5.03 5.91 -8.40
C ASN A 344 6.14 6.97 -8.29
N ARG A 345 7.19 6.87 -9.11
CA ARG A 345 8.22 7.94 -9.21
C ARG A 345 7.63 9.25 -9.71
N ALA A 346 6.79 9.20 -10.74
CA ALA A 346 6.14 10.38 -11.29
C ALA A 346 5.21 11.06 -10.27
N GLU A 347 4.41 10.29 -9.52
CA GLU A 347 3.54 10.85 -8.47
C GLU A 347 4.37 11.41 -7.30
N ASN A 348 5.46 10.75 -6.89
CA ASN A 348 6.35 11.30 -5.87
C ASN A 348 6.97 12.64 -6.29
N MET A 349 7.38 12.79 -7.56
CA MET A 349 7.84 14.08 -8.08
C MET A 349 6.73 15.15 -8.03
N ARG A 350 5.49 14.78 -8.36
CA ARG A 350 4.33 15.69 -8.28
C ARG A 350 4.04 16.13 -6.85
N LEU A 351 4.07 15.19 -5.89
CA LEU A 351 3.86 15.48 -4.48
C LEU A 351 4.96 16.39 -3.92
N MET A 352 6.22 16.16 -4.31
CA MET A 352 7.34 17.04 -3.95
C MET A 352 7.13 18.47 -4.45
N GLN A 353 6.67 18.65 -5.70
CA GLN A 353 6.33 19.97 -6.23
C GLN A 353 5.22 20.65 -5.41
N ILE A 354 4.17 19.92 -5.05
CA ILE A 354 3.08 20.47 -4.21
C ILE A 354 3.59 20.87 -2.83
N VAL A 355 4.45 20.06 -2.21
CA VAL A 355 5.05 20.38 -0.91
C VAL A 355 5.87 21.67 -1.01
N GLU A 356 6.65 21.84 -2.07
CA GLU A 356 7.43 23.05 -2.33
C GLU A 356 6.53 24.29 -2.55
N GLU A 357 5.45 24.15 -3.33
CA GLU A 357 4.43 25.20 -3.54
C GLU A 357 3.71 25.60 -2.24
N LEU A 358 3.35 24.63 -1.41
CA LEU A 358 2.73 24.89 -0.11
C LEU A 358 3.72 25.55 0.84
N GLN A 359 4.98 25.13 0.84
CA GLN A 359 6.02 25.70 1.68
C GLN A 359 6.34 27.14 1.28
N THR A 360 6.38 27.45 -0.01
CA THR A 360 6.51 28.84 -0.50
C THR A 360 5.31 29.68 -0.12
N THR A 361 4.08 29.16 -0.24
CA THR A 361 2.85 29.86 0.18
C THR A 361 2.84 30.13 1.69
N LEU A 362 3.24 29.14 2.50
CA LEU A 362 3.33 29.26 3.95
C LEU A 362 4.37 30.31 4.35
N ASN A 363 5.52 30.33 3.68
CA ASN A 363 6.54 31.35 3.88
C ASN A 363 6.03 32.76 3.50
N GLN A 364 5.27 32.90 2.42
CA GLN A 364 4.65 34.18 2.04
C GLN A 364 3.61 34.64 3.07
N LEU A 365 2.80 33.72 3.62
CA LEU A 365 1.83 34.03 4.67
C LEU A 365 2.52 34.40 5.99
N ARG A 366 3.62 33.73 6.35
CA ARG A 366 4.43 34.08 7.53
C ARG A 366 5.10 35.45 7.39
N GLN A 367 5.51 35.83 6.19
CA GLN A 367 6.12 37.13 5.92
C GLN A 367 5.11 38.27 5.91
N LYS A 368 3.81 38.00 5.75
CA LYS A 368 2.77 39.01 5.97
C LYS A 368 2.57 39.21 7.47
N PRO A 369 2.97 40.35 8.07
CA PRO A 369 2.61 40.64 9.45
C PRO A 369 1.09 40.66 9.56
N HIS A 370 0.54 39.72 10.34
CA HIS A 370 -0.90 39.47 10.45
C HIS A 370 -1.64 40.63 11.14
N ILE A 371 -0.90 41.49 11.85
CA ILE A 371 -1.43 42.65 12.54
C ILE A 371 -0.42 43.77 12.29
N ASP A 372 -0.88 44.83 11.64
CA ASP A 372 -0.08 46.05 11.46
C ASP A 372 0.31 46.56 12.86
N PRO A 373 1.61 46.68 13.18
CA PRO A 373 2.06 47.24 14.45
C PRO A 373 1.44 48.62 14.73
N SER A 374 1.13 49.38 13.67
CA SER A 374 0.40 50.65 13.75
C SER A 374 -1.00 50.48 14.33
N MET A 375 -1.72 49.42 13.94
CA MET A 375 -3.07 49.12 14.47
C MET A 375 -3.02 48.78 15.96
N ILE A 376 -2.00 48.05 16.41
CA ILE A 376 -1.78 47.79 17.85
C ILE A 376 -1.55 49.10 18.58
N GLU A 377 -0.75 50.00 18.02
CA GLU A 377 -0.45 51.28 18.64
C GLU A 377 -1.68 52.20 18.70
N ILE A 378 -2.51 52.20 17.65
CA ILE A 378 -3.81 52.89 17.63
C ILE A 378 -4.74 52.32 18.72
N LEU A 379 -4.83 50.99 18.85
CA LEU A 379 -5.65 50.35 19.89
C LEU A 379 -5.15 50.69 21.30
N LYS A 380 -3.83 50.74 21.53
CA LYS A 380 -3.27 51.19 22.81
C LYS A 380 -3.63 52.64 23.12
N GLN A 381 -3.52 53.53 22.13
CA GLN A 381 -3.92 54.93 22.29
C GLN A 381 -5.41 55.05 22.61
N GLN A 382 -6.27 54.27 21.95
CA GLN A 382 -7.70 54.28 22.23
C GLN A 382 -8.03 53.78 23.65
N ILE A 383 -7.36 52.72 24.11
CA ILE A 383 -7.49 52.25 25.50
C ILE A 383 -7.05 53.33 26.48
N GLN A 384 -5.96 54.04 26.19
CA GLN A 384 -5.47 55.13 27.03
C GLN A 384 -6.48 56.28 27.12
N VAL A 385 -7.02 56.74 25.98
CA VAL A 385 -8.04 57.81 25.95
C VAL A 385 -9.28 57.40 26.75
N CYS A 386 -9.80 56.19 26.55
CA CYS A 386 -10.94 55.70 27.33
C CYS A 386 -10.64 55.63 28.84
N THR A 387 -9.40 55.31 29.22
CA THR A 387 -8.97 55.28 30.62
C THR A 387 -8.89 56.68 31.22
N GLU A 388 -8.40 57.66 30.46
CA GLU A 388 -8.35 59.07 30.85
C GLU A 388 -9.77 59.65 31.00
N ASP A 389 -10.66 59.38 30.04
CA ASP A 389 -12.06 59.82 30.06
C ASP A 389 -12.81 59.24 31.28
N PHE A 390 -12.64 57.95 31.56
CA PHE A 390 -13.26 57.31 32.73
C PHE A 390 -12.76 57.91 34.05
N ASN A 391 -11.47 58.25 34.15
CA ASN A 391 -10.92 58.90 35.33
C ASN A 391 -11.42 60.34 35.50
N ASN A 392 -11.63 61.08 34.41
CA ASN A 392 -12.24 62.40 34.45
C ASN A 392 -13.71 62.34 34.88
N GLU A 393 -14.49 61.42 34.31
CA GLU A 393 -15.88 61.19 34.73
C GLU A 393 -15.99 60.81 36.21
N ARG A 394 -15.06 59.96 36.69
CA ARG A 394 -14.97 59.61 38.11
C ARG A 394 -14.72 60.83 39.01
N LYS A 395 -13.84 61.75 38.59
CA LYS A 395 -13.59 63.01 39.32
C LYS A 395 -14.81 63.92 39.32
N ASP A 396 -15.48 64.07 38.18
CA ASP A 396 -16.69 64.88 38.07
C ASP A 396 -17.82 64.33 38.94
N HIS A 397 -17.97 63.00 38.98
CA HIS A 397 -18.91 62.32 39.86
C HIS A 397 -18.59 62.58 41.35
N GLU A 398 -17.32 62.51 41.74
CA GLU A 398 -16.89 62.83 43.12
C GLU A 398 -17.17 64.30 43.49
N GLN A 399 -16.92 65.23 42.57
CA GLN A 399 -17.27 66.65 42.75
C GLN A 399 -18.78 66.85 42.90
N ALA A 400 -19.58 66.18 42.06
CA ALA A 400 -21.04 66.23 42.13
C ALA A 400 -21.57 65.66 43.46
N LEU A 401 -20.98 64.57 43.97
CA LEU A 401 -21.31 64.01 45.29
C LEU A 401 -20.96 64.98 46.42
N ASN A 402 -19.81 65.64 46.35
CA ASN A 402 -19.42 66.64 47.35
C ASN A 402 -20.34 67.85 47.33
N LYS A 403 -20.72 68.34 46.15
CA LYS A 403 -21.70 69.44 46.00
C LYS A 403 -23.08 69.03 46.51
N LYS A 404 -23.51 67.79 46.25
CA LYS A 404 -24.75 67.23 46.81
C LYS A 404 -24.72 67.22 48.34
N LYS A 405 -23.61 66.78 48.96
CA LYS A 405 -23.45 66.81 50.43
C LYS A 405 -23.50 68.24 50.98
N GLN A 406 -22.85 69.20 50.30
CA GLN A 406 -22.88 70.60 50.69
C GLN A 406 -24.30 71.18 50.64
N LEU A 407 -25.03 70.94 49.55
CA LEU A 407 -26.43 71.36 49.41
C LEU A 407 -27.35 70.67 50.42
N GLN A 408 -27.09 69.41 50.77
CA GLN A 408 -27.83 68.72 51.83
C GLN A 408 -27.61 69.38 53.19
N ALA A 409 -26.37 69.74 53.52
CA ALA A 409 -26.06 70.47 54.76
C ALA A 409 -26.74 71.86 54.81
N GLU A 410 -26.72 72.60 53.69
CA GLU A 410 -27.41 73.89 53.57
C GLU A 410 -28.94 73.75 53.74
N ILE A 411 -29.54 72.69 53.17
CA ILE A 411 -30.97 72.38 53.38
C ILE A 411 -31.26 72.09 54.86
N GLU A 412 -30.38 71.35 55.55
CA GLU A 412 -30.54 71.06 56.98
C GLU A 412 -30.42 72.33 57.84
N GLU A 413 -29.47 73.21 57.52
CA GLU A 413 -29.30 74.51 58.18
C GLU A 413 -30.54 75.40 57.98
N LEU A 414 -31.02 75.53 56.74
CA LEU A 414 -32.24 76.28 56.41
C LEU A 414 -33.49 75.69 57.06
N LYS A 415 -33.58 74.36 57.22
CA LYS A 415 -34.67 73.71 57.96
C LYS A 415 -34.61 74.04 59.45
N LEU A 416 -33.41 74.09 60.02
CA LEU A 416 -33.20 74.44 61.43
C LEU A 416 -33.54 75.92 61.67
N GLU A 417 -33.13 76.82 60.77
CA GLU A 417 -33.49 78.25 60.80
C GLU A 417 -35.00 78.46 60.66
N ASN A 418 -35.65 77.81 59.68
CA ASN A 418 -37.11 77.83 59.56
C ASN A 418 -37.81 77.29 60.81
N GLY A 419 -37.23 76.28 61.47
CA GLY A 419 -37.71 75.76 62.75
C GLY A 419 -37.69 76.82 63.85
N LYS A 420 -36.57 77.56 63.99
CA LYS A 420 -36.44 78.67 64.94
C LYS A 420 -37.43 79.80 64.64
N LEU A 421 -37.51 80.23 63.38
CA LEU A 421 -38.45 81.27 62.96
C LEU A 421 -39.91 80.87 63.22
N LYS A 422 -40.27 79.60 63.00
CA LYS A 422 -41.60 79.09 63.38
C LYS A 422 -41.86 79.18 64.88
N GLN A 423 -40.90 78.78 65.71
CA GLN A 423 -41.01 78.90 67.18
C GLN A 423 -41.14 80.36 67.62
N GLU A 424 -40.39 81.29 67.01
CA GLU A 424 -40.51 82.73 67.26
C GLU A 424 -41.88 83.28 66.86
N LEU A 425 -42.38 82.88 65.68
CA LEU A 425 -43.73 83.22 65.20
C LEU A 425 -44.82 82.71 66.15
N GLU A 426 -44.70 81.48 66.63
CA GLU A 426 -45.60 80.91 67.64
C GLU A 426 -45.56 81.72 68.94
N HIS A 427 -44.36 82.08 69.43
CA HIS A 427 -44.20 82.95 70.61
C HIS A 427 -44.83 84.33 70.42
N ILE A 428 -44.68 84.96 69.25
CA ILE A 428 -45.32 86.24 68.92
C ILE A 428 -46.84 86.11 68.85
N ASN A 429 -47.36 85.03 68.23
CA ASN A 429 -48.79 84.77 68.19
C ASN A 429 -49.38 84.50 69.58
N LEU A 430 -48.68 83.75 70.43
CA LEU A 430 -49.03 83.55 71.84
C LEU A 430 -49.08 84.89 72.60
N ARG A 431 -48.09 85.78 72.40
CA ARG A 431 -48.15 87.15 72.96
C ARG A 431 -49.34 87.93 72.44
N ARG A 432 -49.63 87.91 71.13
CA ARG A 432 -50.80 88.59 70.56
C ARG A 432 -52.11 88.07 71.14
N LEU A 433 -52.28 86.76 71.27
CA LEU A 433 -53.48 86.15 71.86
C LEU A 433 -53.62 86.53 73.35
N SER A 434 -52.49 86.60 74.07
CA SER A 434 -52.46 87.04 75.47
C SER A 434 -52.81 88.53 75.62
N SER A 435 -52.31 89.40 74.72
CA SER A 435 -52.61 90.83 74.69
C SER A 435 -54.02 91.14 74.16
N SER A 436 -54.55 90.31 73.26
CA SER A 436 -55.89 90.46 72.69
C SER A 436 -57.00 89.99 73.65
N SER A 437 -56.65 89.33 74.76
CA SER A 437 -57.61 88.94 75.81
C SER A 437 -57.92 90.07 76.81
N GLN A 438 -57.28 91.24 76.71
CA GLN A 438 -57.53 92.40 77.61
C GLN A 438 -58.23 93.59 76.93
N HIS A 439 -58.64 93.48 75.67
CA HIS A 439 -59.35 94.58 75.00
C HIS A 439 -60.35 94.03 73.98
N LEU A 440 -61.61 93.86 74.42
CA LEU A 440 -62.86 94.13 73.67
C LEU A 440 -64.08 93.50 74.38
N GLU A 441 -64.54 94.18 75.42
CA GLU A 441 -65.98 94.40 75.58
C GLU A 441 -66.33 95.65 74.74
N SER A 442 -67.43 95.59 73.98
CA SER A 442 -68.01 96.69 73.16
C SER A 442 -67.32 97.12 71.85
N ARG A 443 -67.85 96.67 70.70
CA ARG A 443 -68.70 97.47 69.76
C ARG A 443 -68.80 96.85 68.35
N ASN A 444 -70.05 96.69 67.91
CA ASN A 444 -70.65 96.86 66.56
C ASN A 444 -69.86 96.63 65.25
N MET A 445 -70.46 95.75 64.42
CA MET A 445 -70.54 95.63 62.94
C MET A 445 -70.37 96.92 62.09
N PRO A 446 -70.24 96.88 60.73
CA PRO A 446 -70.33 95.75 59.77
C PRO A 446 -69.16 95.66 58.76
N ASP A 447 -69.12 94.63 57.90
CA ASP A 447 -69.12 94.74 56.42
C ASP A 447 -68.67 93.41 55.76
N ARG A 448 -69.63 92.70 55.15
CA ARG A 448 -69.38 91.50 54.33
C ARG A 448 -68.86 91.95 52.97
N ARG A 449 -67.53 92.05 52.80
CA ARG A 449 -66.91 92.06 51.47
C ARG A 449 -66.50 90.65 51.07
N SER A 450 -67.36 90.09 50.22
CA SER A 450 -67.04 89.04 49.26
C SER A 450 -65.69 89.34 48.58
N TRP A 451 -64.65 88.61 48.98
CA TRP A 451 -63.49 88.39 48.12
C TRP A 451 -63.67 87.02 47.49
N HIS A 452 -64.15 87.04 46.25
CA HIS A 452 -64.11 85.92 45.33
C HIS A 452 -62.66 85.40 45.22
N PRO A 453 -62.43 84.07 45.27
CA PRO A 453 -61.24 83.50 44.66
C PRO A 453 -61.38 83.72 43.15
N GLY A 454 -60.59 84.66 42.64
CA GLY A 454 -60.42 84.88 41.22
C GLY A 454 -60.00 83.59 40.54
N GLN A 455 -60.74 83.27 39.49
CA GLN A 455 -60.35 82.35 38.43
C GLN A 455 -58.90 82.64 38.03
N PHE A 456 -58.00 81.70 38.31
CA PHE A 456 -56.78 81.58 37.52
C PHE A 456 -57.16 80.89 36.20
N PRO A 457 -56.74 81.44 35.05
CA PRO A 457 -57.03 80.85 33.77
C PRO A 457 -56.35 79.49 33.65
N ALA A 458 -57.12 78.52 33.16
CA ALA A 458 -56.60 77.28 32.60
C ALA A 458 -55.58 77.61 31.50
N GLN A 459 -54.29 77.53 31.83
CA GLN A 459 -53.23 77.45 30.83
C GLN A 459 -52.92 75.98 30.57
N GLN A 460 -53.70 75.44 29.63
CA GLN A 460 -53.22 74.68 28.49
C GLN A 460 -51.98 73.80 28.74
N GLN A 461 -52.26 72.51 28.92
CA GLN A 461 -51.58 71.40 28.24
C GLN A 461 -50.54 71.85 27.19
N GLN A 462 -49.26 71.85 27.59
CA GLN A 462 -48.17 71.57 26.68
C GLN A 462 -47.46 70.32 27.20
N GLN A 463 -47.60 69.25 26.41
CA GLN A 463 -46.70 68.12 26.41
C GLN A 463 -45.26 68.63 26.38
N GLN A 464 -44.55 68.54 27.50
CA GLN A 464 -43.12 68.37 27.46
C GLN A 464 -42.84 66.88 27.66
N GLN A 465 -42.41 66.29 26.55
CA GLN A 465 -41.84 64.96 26.44
C GLN A 465 -40.77 64.81 27.54
N GLN A 466 -41.02 63.90 28.48
CA GLN A 466 -39.94 63.25 29.19
C GLN A 466 -39.08 62.54 28.13
N PRO A 467 -37.76 62.79 28.06
CA PRO A 467 -36.88 61.77 27.53
C PRO A 467 -36.97 60.58 28.49
N GLN A 468 -37.43 59.43 27.98
CA GLN A 468 -37.06 58.14 28.54
C GLN A 468 -35.52 58.08 28.58
N GLN A 469 -34.92 58.44 29.71
CA GLN A 469 -33.67 57.82 30.08
C GLN A 469 -34.02 56.43 30.60
N GLN A 470 -33.89 55.46 29.69
CA GLN A 470 -33.68 54.07 30.02
C GLN A 470 -32.43 53.99 30.91
N TYR A 471 -32.62 54.07 32.22
CA TYR A 471 -31.66 53.48 33.14
C TYR A 471 -31.79 51.96 33.00
N SER A 472 -30.89 51.39 32.22
CA SER A 472 -30.50 49.99 32.35
C SER A 472 -29.99 49.79 33.77
N SER A 473 -30.85 49.27 34.63
CA SER A 473 -30.44 48.70 35.91
C SER A 473 -29.64 47.43 35.64
N VAL A 474 -28.33 47.57 35.46
CA VAL A 474 -27.39 46.45 35.67
C VAL A 474 -27.36 46.23 37.18
N GLN A 475 -28.15 45.26 37.63
CA GLN A 475 -28.03 44.70 38.97
C GLN A 475 -26.66 44.02 39.07
N ALA A 476 -25.68 44.72 39.64
CA ALA A 476 -24.51 44.08 40.24
C ALA A 476 -24.97 43.48 41.58
N ARG A 477 -25.39 42.21 41.54
CA ARG A 477 -25.66 41.41 42.73
C ARG A 477 -24.31 40.89 43.23
N GLY A 478 -23.83 41.46 44.32
CA GLY A 478 -22.83 40.81 45.16
C GLY A 478 -23.47 39.59 45.80
N GLU A 479 -22.91 38.42 45.53
CA GLU A 479 -23.22 37.18 46.21
C GLU A 479 -22.12 36.94 47.24
N ASP A 480 -22.49 37.06 48.52
CA ASP A 480 -21.87 36.28 49.58
C ASP A 480 -22.63 34.95 49.71
N PRO A 481 -22.00 33.86 50.19
CA PRO A 481 -22.49 32.51 50.01
C PRO A 481 -23.02 31.93 51.33
N GLU A 482 -24.31 31.57 51.43
CA GLU A 482 -24.75 30.52 52.37
C GLU A 482 -25.99 29.79 51.84
N ASP A 483 -25.76 28.51 51.55
CA ASP A 483 -26.47 27.35 52.10
C ASP A 483 -27.88 26.95 51.60
N ILE A 484 -28.12 25.63 51.68
CA ILE A 484 -29.39 24.89 51.53
C ILE A 484 -29.80 24.60 50.07
N SER A 485 -29.44 23.43 49.51
CA SER A 485 -30.18 22.15 49.61
C SER A 485 -31.54 22.10 48.89
N GLN A 486 -31.63 21.11 47.98
CA GLN A 486 -32.79 20.25 47.67
C GLN A 486 -33.81 20.61 46.56
N LEU A 487 -33.84 19.67 45.57
CA LEU A 487 -34.99 19.12 44.79
C LEU A 487 -35.51 19.90 43.56
N PRO A 488 -36.27 19.29 42.62
CA PRO A 488 -36.40 17.88 42.17
C PRO A 488 -36.34 17.71 40.62
N PRO A 489 -36.51 16.49 40.04
CA PRO A 489 -36.31 16.22 38.61
C PRO A 489 -37.60 16.35 37.79
N VAL A 490 -37.50 16.81 36.54
CA VAL A 490 -38.63 16.83 35.59
C VAL A 490 -38.25 16.19 34.26
N LEU A 491 -38.70 14.94 34.15
CA LEU A 491 -39.35 14.25 33.03
C LEU A 491 -39.23 14.88 31.62
N PHE A 492 -38.61 14.10 30.74
CA PHE A 492 -38.79 14.17 29.29
C PHE A 492 -40.22 13.82 28.86
N PRO A 493 -40.70 14.42 27.76
CA PRO A 493 -41.47 13.66 26.80
C PRO A 493 -40.76 13.60 25.45
N ASN A 494 -40.66 12.35 25.03
CA ASN A 494 -40.40 11.83 23.71
C ASN A 494 -41.43 12.40 22.70
N SER A 495 -40.97 12.92 21.56
CA SER A 495 -41.79 13.07 20.35
C SER A 495 -40.89 13.24 19.13
N GLY A 496 -40.72 12.14 18.41
CA GLY A 496 -40.19 12.12 17.06
C GLY A 496 -41.24 12.60 16.06
N ALA A 497 -40.79 13.41 15.10
CA ALA A 497 -41.29 13.50 13.73
C ALA A 497 -40.53 14.65 13.06
N MET A 498 -39.58 14.33 12.17
CA MET A 498 -39.11 15.31 11.19
C MET A 498 -39.07 14.72 9.79
N MET A 499 -39.94 15.32 8.97
CA MET A 499 -40.01 15.28 7.53
C MET A 499 -38.64 15.51 6.90
N ARG A 500 -38.28 14.69 5.90
CA ARG A 500 -37.12 14.93 5.02
C ARG A 500 -37.60 15.65 3.76
N THR A 501 -37.09 16.87 3.55
CA THR A 501 -37.14 17.55 2.26
C THR A 501 -35.93 17.15 1.43
N ASN A 502 -36.19 16.67 0.21
CA ASN A 502 -35.21 16.34 -0.81
C ASN A 502 -34.59 17.60 -1.43
N SER A 503 -33.27 17.60 -1.66
CA SER A 503 -32.61 18.20 -2.84
C SER A 503 -31.10 17.90 -2.87
N PRO A 504 -30.43 17.99 -4.05
CA PRO A 504 -29.52 16.94 -4.51
C PRO A 504 -28.05 17.38 -4.73
N LEU A 505 -27.22 16.37 -5.05
CA LEU A 505 -25.97 16.41 -5.84
C LEU A 505 -24.72 17.05 -5.22
N SER A 506 -23.76 16.19 -4.86
CA SER A 506 -22.39 16.24 -5.43
C SER A 506 -21.65 14.92 -5.14
N HIS A 507 -21.21 14.28 -6.23
CA HIS A 507 -20.38 13.09 -6.22
C HIS A 507 -18.97 13.44 -5.74
N VAL A 508 -18.53 12.83 -4.64
CA VAL A 508 -17.11 12.67 -4.31
C VAL A 508 -16.86 11.19 -4.11
N ARG A 509 -16.18 10.57 -5.09
CA ARG A 509 -15.70 9.20 -5.01
C ARG A 509 -14.61 9.12 -3.94
N ARG A 510 -14.89 8.39 -2.88
CA ARG A 510 -13.96 8.09 -1.79
C ARG A 510 -13.27 6.76 -2.11
N ALA A 511 -12.03 6.82 -2.59
CA ALA A 511 -11.18 5.64 -2.71
C ALA A 511 -10.72 5.22 -1.30
N LYS A 512 -11.01 3.97 -0.92
CA LYS A 512 -10.42 3.28 0.22
C LYS A 512 -9.08 2.72 -0.26
N SER A 513 -7.99 3.10 0.38
CA SER A 513 -6.68 2.48 0.22
C SER A 513 -6.34 1.77 1.53
N ASP A 514 -6.34 0.44 1.48
CA ASP A 514 -5.68 -0.41 2.46
C ASP A 514 -4.18 -0.47 2.11
N SER A 515 -3.34 -0.12 3.08
CA SER A 515 -1.88 -0.27 2.98
C SER A 515 -1.44 -1.63 3.51
N PRO A 516 -0.37 -2.22 2.94
CA PRO A 516 0.55 -2.98 3.75
C PRO A 516 2.01 -2.52 3.59
N LEU A 517 2.57 -2.20 4.77
CA LEU A 517 3.87 -2.60 5.30
C LEU A 517 5.08 -2.66 4.33
N SER A 518 5.95 -1.69 4.56
CA SER A 518 7.35 -1.62 4.17
C SER A 518 8.18 -2.79 4.70
N CYS A 519 9.05 -3.33 3.84
CA CYS A 519 10.16 -4.18 4.25
C CYS A 519 11.44 -3.68 3.56
N GLU A 520 12.37 -3.18 4.36
CA GLU A 520 13.73 -2.82 3.93
C GLU A 520 14.56 -4.09 3.76
N CYS A 521 15.36 -4.15 2.69
CA CYS A 521 16.58 -4.96 2.64
C CYS A 521 17.52 -4.38 1.56
N GLU A 522 18.59 -3.76 2.00
CA GLU A 522 19.80 -3.52 1.21
C GLU A 522 20.57 -4.83 1.03
N ALA A 523 21.04 -5.13 -0.19
CA ALA A 523 22.37 -5.69 -0.48
C ALA A 523 22.52 -5.97 -1.99
N SER A 524 23.45 -5.27 -2.63
CA SER A 524 24.27 -5.78 -3.75
C SER A 524 25.42 -6.63 -3.15
N PRO A 525 26.14 -7.54 -3.86
CA PRO A 525 26.58 -7.35 -5.26
C PRO A 525 26.83 -8.61 -6.14
N SER A 526 27.08 -8.34 -7.43
CA SER A 526 28.01 -8.99 -8.38
C SER A 526 28.07 -10.53 -8.55
N GLY A 527 27.96 -10.99 -9.80
CA GLY A 527 28.50 -12.30 -10.19
C GLY A 527 28.02 -12.83 -11.54
N LEU A 528 28.71 -12.42 -12.62
CA LEU A 528 28.70 -13.10 -13.92
C LEU A 528 29.07 -14.58 -13.76
N TYR A 529 28.33 -15.51 -14.37
CA TYR A 529 28.91 -16.74 -14.94
C TYR A 529 27.96 -17.37 -15.97
N ILE A 530 28.50 -17.58 -17.17
CA ILE A 530 27.92 -18.37 -18.28
C ILE A 530 28.34 -19.83 -18.06
N PRO A 531 27.48 -20.82 -18.39
CA PRO A 531 28.01 -22.08 -18.90
C PRO A 531 27.30 -22.53 -20.17
N GLY A 532 28.07 -22.59 -21.26
CA GLY A 532 27.79 -23.46 -22.39
C GLY A 532 28.35 -24.86 -22.12
N GLY A 533 27.54 -25.89 -22.35
CA GLY A 533 27.92 -27.29 -22.24
C GLY A 533 27.33 -28.08 -23.40
N ILE A 534 28.20 -28.53 -24.30
CA ILE A 534 27.92 -29.47 -25.40
C ILE A 534 27.93 -30.90 -24.82
N PRO A 535 26.96 -31.77 -25.17
CA PRO A 535 26.88 -33.12 -24.62
C PRO A 535 27.82 -34.10 -25.34
N GLN A 536 28.60 -34.87 -24.57
CA GLN A 536 29.31 -36.05 -25.05
C GLN A 536 28.40 -37.29 -24.98
N TYR A 537 28.36 -38.00 -26.10
CA TYR A 537 27.58 -39.21 -26.34
C TYR A 537 28.16 -40.44 -25.63
N MET A 538 27.24 -41.35 -25.30
CA MET A 538 27.46 -42.65 -24.68
C MET A 538 28.27 -43.61 -25.55
N SER A 539 29.03 -44.50 -24.91
CA SER A 539 29.49 -45.75 -25.52
C SER A 539 29.08 -46.91 -24.63
N HIS A 540 28.27 -47.80 -25.21
CA HIS A 540 27.83 -49.06 -24.65
C HIS A 540 28.97 -50.08 -24.62
N SER A 541 29.05 -50.89 -23.55
CA SER A 541 29.69 -52.20 -23.57
C SER A 541 28.77 -53.23 -22.92
N GLN A 542 28.39 -54.25 -23.68
CA GLN A 542 27.88 -55.53 -23.19
C GLN A 542 28.55 -56.63 -24.02
N PHE A 543 29.22 -57.56 -23.35
CA PHE A 543 29.14 -59.00 -23.63
C PHE A 543 29.72 -59.80 -22.45
N ASP A 544 28.78 -60.27 -21.65
CA ASP A 544 28.52 -61.61 -21.10
C ASP A 544 29.49 -62.81 -21.22
N GLN A 545 29.29 -63.73 -20.26
CA GLN A 545 29.67 -65.16 -20.13
C GLN A 545 31.13 -65.51 -19.76
N GLY A 546 31.42 -66.43 -18.82
CA GLY A 546 30.58 -67.32 -18.01
C GLY A 546 31.45 -68.34 -17.23
N ASP A 547 30.85 -68.89 -16.18
CA ASP A 547 31.03 -70.25 -15.61
C ASP A 547 32.41 -70.74 -15.08
N SER A 548 32.49 -70.96 -13.76
CA SER A 548 32.39 -72.32 -13.16
C SER A 548 33.10 -72.51 -11.80
N HIS A 549 32.34 -73.11 -10.88
CA HIS A 549 32.74 -74.09 -9.85
C HIS A 549 33.55 -73.70 -8.58
N ALA A 550 32.80 -73.76 -7.46
CA ALA A 550 32.97 -74.74 -6.37
C ALA A 550 33.44 -74.25 -4.96
N LYS A 551 32.52 -74.47 -4.01
CA LYS A 551 32.66 -75.05 -2.66
C LYS A 551 32.89 -74.14 -1.44
N HIS A 552 32.05 -74.45 -0.44
CA HIS A 552 32.11 -74.16 1.01
C HIS A 552 31.78 -72.70 1.37
N GLY A 553 30.73 -72.37 2.12
CA GLY A 553 29.96 -73.12 3.09
C GLY A 553 30.03 -72.36 4.41
N GLN A 554 29.02 -71.54 4.72
CA GLN A 554 28.53 -71.37 6.09
C GLN A 554 27.28 -70.48 6.11
N THR A 555 26.26 -71.07 6.71
CA THR A 555 24.94 -70.56 7.05
C THR A 555 25.01 -69.36 8.01
N VAL A 556 24.48 -68.21 7.60
CA VAL A 556 23.89 -67.24 8.54
C VAL A 556 22.57 -66.75 7.97
N LYS A 557 21.50 -67.05 8.71
CA LYS A 557 20.13 -66.62 8.46
C LYS A 557 20.04 -65.09 8.52
N ARG A 558 19.58 -64.44 7.44
CA ARG A 558 18.89 -63.15 7.52
C ARG A 558 17.76 -63.13 6.48
N GLY A 559 16.53 -63.01 6.98
CA GLY A 559 15.32 -62.87 6.16
C GLY A 559 15.48 -61.72 5.19
N GLY A 560 15.00 -61.84 3.95
CA GLY A 560 13.60 -62.12 3.68
C GLY A 560 12.95 -60.78 3.37
N LEU A 561 13.31 -60.25 2.20
CA LEU A 561 12.64 -59.11 1.56
C LEU A 561 11.26 -59.58 1.13
N THR A 562 10.26 -59.31 1.96
CA THR A 562 8.85 -59.43 1.59
C THR A 562 8.26 -58.04 1.44
N SER A 563 7.85 -57.76 0.20
CA SER A 563 6.78 -56.83 -0.21
C SER A 563 6.20 -55.93 0.87
N MET A 564 6.46 -54.62 0.77
CA MET A 564 5.55 -53.63 1.33
C MET A 564 4.23 -53.68 0.54
N PRO A 565 3.07 -53.89 1.19
CA PRO A 565 1.78 -53.82 0.53
C PRO A 565 1.44 -52.37 0.15
N PRO A 566 0.56 -52.15 -0.84
CA PRO A 566 0.12 -50.81 -1.21
C PRO A 566 -0.67 -50.23 -0.03
N LEU A 567 -0.22 -49.08 0.49
CA LEU A 567 -0.99 -48.30 1.45
C LEU A 567 -2.23 -47.76 0.76
N GLU A 568 -3.37 -48.39 1.03
CA GLU A 568 -4.69 -47.85 0.77
C GLU A 568 -4.79 -46.45 1.38
N ARG A 569 -4.93 -45.44 0.52
CA ARG A 569 -5.37 -44.10 0.93
C ARG A 569 -6.75 -44.22 1.56
N ARG A 570 -6.78 -44.26 2.89
CA ARG A 570 -7.98 -43.89 3.65
C ARG A 570 -8.36 -42.46 3.25
N LYS A 571 -9.54 -42.35 2.63
CA LYS A 571 -10.35 -41.14 2.58
C LYS A 571 -10.57 -40.69 4.02
N SER A 572 -9.83 -39.67 4.46
CA SER A 572 -10.22 -38.86 5.60
C SER A 572 -10.78 -37.57 5.04
N ASP A 573 -12.10 -37.49 5.11
CA ASP A 573 -12.90 -36.29 4.99
C ASP A 573 -12.32 -35.22 5.92
N ILE A 574 -11.65 -34.22 5.34
CA ILE A 574 -11.37 -32.94 5.99
C ILE A 574 -11.71 -31.87 4.97
N ASP A 575 -12.92 -31.34 5.14
CA ASP A 575 -13.53 -30.20 4.48
C ASP A 575 -12.71 -28.91 4.68
N VAL A 576 -11.59 -28.80 3.97
CA VAL A 576 -10.88 -27.52 3.79
C VAL A 576 -10.51 -27.38 2.32
N LEU A 577 -11.53 -27.44 1.46
CA LEU A 577 -11.42 -27.03 0.08
C LEU A 577 -12.50 -25.99 -0.23
N LYS A 578 -12.02 -24.77 -0.47
CA LYS A 578 -12.62 -23.75 -1.34
C LYS A 578 -13.73 -22.91 -0.72
N ASN A 579 -13.33 -21.93 0.10
CA ASN A 579 -13.95 -20.60 0.06
C ASN A 579 -13.72 -20.01 -1.34
N LYS A 580 -14.48 -20.48 -2.34
CA LYS A 580 -14.73 -19.70 -3.56
C LYS A 580 -15.49 -18.45 -3.13
N GLY A 581 -15.09 -17.29 -3.62
CA GLY A 581 -15.51 -15.99 -3.11
C GLY A 581 -17.02 -15.86 -3.08
N VAL A 582 -17.60 -15.89 -1.88
CA VAL A 582 -19.03 -15.65 -1.71
C VAL A 582 -19.23 -14.14 -1.75
N MET A 583 -20.06 -13.66 -2.68
CA MET A 583 -20.37 -12.24 -2.87
C MET A 583 -21.76 -11.97 -2.26
N ALA A 584 -21.88 -10.94 -1.42
CA ALA A 584 -23.14 -10.63 -0.74
C ALA A 584 -23.83 -9.39 -1.33
N CYS A 585 -25.16 -9.42 -1.40
CA CYS A 585 -25.97 -8.28 -1.80
C CYS A 585 -25.82 -7.13 -0.78
N PRO A 586 -25.43 -5.91 -1.18
CA PRO A 586 -25.19 -4.82 -0.24
C PRO A 586 -26.46 -4.28 0.43
N LYS A 587 -27.64 -4.59 -0.11
CA LYS A 587 -28.93 -4.14 0.44
C LYS A 587 -29.44 -5.06 1.56
N CYS A 588 -29.46 -6.38 1.32
CA CYS A 588 -30.05 -7.37 2.24
C CYS A 588 -29.05 -8.37 2.84
N SER A 589 -27.77 -8.28 2.48
CA SER A 589 -26.68 -9.19 2.88
C SER A 589 -26.86 -10.67 2.47
N LYS A 590 -27.75 -10.96 1.52
CA LYS A 590 -27.90 -12.32 0.98
C LYS A 590 -26.65 -12.72 0.19
N GLU A 591 -26.09 -13.88 0.50
CA GLU A 591 -24.85 -14.42 -0.07
C GLU A 591 -25.11 -15.18 -1.39
N PHE A 592 -24.20 -15.01 -2.36
CA PHE A 592 -24.23 -15.64 -3.67
C PHE A 592 -22.85 -16.22 -4.02
N PRO A 593 -22.77 -17.40 -4.63
CA PRO A 593 -21.52 -17.97 -5.14
C PRO A 593 -20.87 -17.09 -6.22
N GLU A 594 -19.53 -17.09 -6.32
CA GLU A 594 -18.75 -16.32 -7.32
C GLU A 594 -19.18 -16.63 -8.77
N ASP A 595 -19.52 -17.89 -9.03
CA ASP A 595 -20.00 -18.41 -10.32
C ASP A 595 -21.44 -18.01 -10.66
N GLN A 596 -22.14 -17.30 -9.76
CA GLN A 596 -23.54 -16.85 -9.92
C GLN A 596 -23.67 -15.32 -9.93
N THR A 597 -22.67 -14.63 -10.50
CA THR A 597 -22.64 -13.16 -10.56
C THR A 597 -23.89 -12.56 -11.23
N GLU A 598 -24.45 -13.20 -12.27
CA GLU A 598 -25.69 -12.72 -12.91
C GLU A 598 -26.92 -12.76 -11.98
N MET A 599 -27.03 -13.78 -11.11
CA MET A 599 -28.13 -13.86 -10.14
C MET A 599 -27.98 -12.83 -9.02
N LEU A 600 -26.75 -12.52 -8.60
CA LEU A 600 -26.49 -11.44 -7.66
C LEU A 600 -26.91 -10.08 -8.26
N LEU A 601 -26.56 -9.81 -9.52
CA LEU A 601 -26.93 -8.57 -10.20
C LEU A 601 -28.44 -8.43 -10.37
N GLY A 602 -29.13 -9.49 -10.84
CA GLY A 602 -30.60 -9.48 -10.93
C GLY A 602 -31.27 -9.28 -9.57
N HIS A 603 -30.71 -9.89 -8.52
CA HIS A 603 -31.19 -9.67 -7.16
C HIS A 603 -30.96 -8.25 -6.67
N ILE A 604 -29.82 -7.61 -6.97
CA ILE A 604 -29.55 -6.22 -6.58
C ILE A 604 -30.58 -5.25 -7.19
N ASP A 605 -31.02 -5.52 -8.43
CA ASP A 605 -32.02 -4.70 -9.12
C ASP A 605 -33.43 -4.86 -8.54
N GLU A 606 -33.80 -6.06 -8.09
CA GLU A 606 -35.12 -6.34 -7.51
C GLU A 606 -35.19 -6.12 -5.98
N CYS A 607 -34.05 -6.11 -5.29
CA CYS A 607 -33.98 -5.97 -3.85
C CYS A 607 -34.37 -4.56 -3.42
N LYS A 608 -35.49 -4.46 -2.68
CA LYS A 608 -35.97 -3.25 -2.01
C LYS A 608 -35.56 -3.33 -0.53
N ASP A 609 -35.08 -2.21 0.01
CA ASP A 609 -34.61 -2.08 1.40
C ASP A 609 -35.67 -2.44 2.45
#